data_AF-A0A3D1XLG8-F1
#
_entry.id   AF-A0A3D1XLG8-F1
#
_cell.length_a   1.000
_cell.length_b   1.000
_cell.length_c   1.000
_cell.angle_alpha   90.00
_cell.angle_beta   90.00
_cell.angle_gamma   90.00
#
_symmetry.space_group_name_H-M   'P 1'
#
loop_
_entity.id
_entity.type
_entity.pdbx_description
1 polymer ?
#
loop_
_entity_poly.entity_id
_entity_poly.type
_entity_poly.pdbx_seq_one_letter_code
_entity_poly.pdbx_strand_id
1 'polypeptide(L)' 'MFYHLFYPLSSEYSFLNVFKYITFRSAYSGVTALVLSLTLGNLMIRMLQKFQIGETIRSDGP' A
#
# COMPACT_ATOMS: atom_id res chain seq x y z
N MET A 1 16.55 26.36 -6.01
CA MET A 1 17.93 26.25 -6.53
C MET A 1 18.55 24.88 -6.21
N PHE A 2 17.78 23.78 -6.34
CA PHE A 2 18.24 22.38 -6.19
C PHE A 2 17.94 21.54 -7.45
N TYR A 3 17.55 22.18 -8.55
CA TYR A 3 17.09 21.51 -9.77
C TYR A 3 18.23 20.90 -10.60
N HIS A 4 19.47 21.37 -10.42
CA HIS A 4 20.64 20.88 -11.18
C HIS A 4 21.32 19.65 -10.56
N LEU A 5 21.06 19.33 -9.29
CA LEU A 5 21.67 18.16 -8.63
C LEU A 5 20.99 16.83 -9.01
N PHE A 6 19.70 16.84 -9.33
CA PHE A 6 18.93 15.63 -9.68
C PHE A 6 18.76 15.41 -11.19
N TYR A 7 19.23 16.35 -12.02
CA TYR A 7 19.04 16.31 -13.47
C TYR A 7 19.89 15.23 -14.19
N PRO A 8 21.17 14.98 -13.85
CA PRO A 8 22.00 14.08 -14.64
C PRO A 8 21.76 12.60 -14.33
N LEU A 9 21.29 12.25 -13.13
CA LEU A 9 21.05 10.85 -12.75
C LEU A 9 19.80 10.22 -13.39
N SER A 10 18.91 11.06 -13.94
CA SER A 10 17.70 10.62 -14.65
C SER A 10 17.96 10.22 -16.10
N SER A 11 19.20 10.37 -16.59
CA SER A 11 19.59 10.07 -17.97
C SER A 11 20.12 8.65 -18.19
N GLU A 12 20.49 7.91 -17.14
CA GLU A 12 21.19 6.62 -17.30
C GLU A 12 20.26 5.40 -17.39
N TYR A 13 19.01 5.52 -16.96
CA TYR A 13 18.05 4.40 -17.01
C TYR A 13 16.76 4.84 -17.68
N SER A 14 16.61 4.51 -18.97
CA SER A 14 15.38 4.75 -19.73
C SER A 14 14.13 4.16 -19.05
N PHE A 15 14.31 3.08 -18.27
CA PHE A 15 13.27 2.49 -17.42
C PHE A 15 12.79 3.42 -16.28
N LEU A 16 13.67 4.26 -15.72
CA LEU A 16 13.29 5.22 -14.68
C LEU A 16 12.42 6.38 -15.20
N ASN A 17 12.39 6.59 -16.53
CA ASN A 17 11.49 7.57 -17.15
C ASN A 17 10.01 7.16 -17.02
N VAL A 18 9.73 5.86 -16.83
CA VAL A 18 8.37 5.34 -16.65
C VAL A 18 7.72 5.92 -15.38
N PHE A 19 8.51 6.22 -14.34
CA PHE A 19 8.02 6.86 -13.10
C PHE A 19 7.69 8.36 -13.25
N LYS A 20 8.10 9.03 -14.34
CA LYS A 20 7.68 10.41 -14.63
C LYS A 20 6.24 10.48 -15.12
N TYR A 21 5.68 9.38 -15.65
CA TYR A 21 4.30 9.36 -16.11
C TYR A 21 3.34 9.25 -14.93
N ILE A 22 2.44 10.24 -14.81
CA ILE A 22 1.42 10.27 -13.76
C ILE A 22 0.51 9.03 -13.79
N THR A 23 0.24 8.50 -14.99
CA THR A 23 -0.57 7.29 -15.20
C THR A 23 0.10 6.07 -14.59
N PHE A 24 1.39 5.89 -14.80
CA PHE A 24 2.14 4.78 -14.21
C PHE A 24 2.16 4.91 -12.68
N ARG A 25 2.29 6.15 -12.18
CA ARG A 25 2.23 6.44 -10.76
C ARG A 25 0.92 6.03 -10.10
N SER A 26 -0.20 6.42 -10.69
CA SER A 26 -1.51 6.03 -10.20
C SER A 26 -1.73 4.52 -10.28
N ALA A 27 -1.29 3.88 -11.36
CA ALA A 27 -1.42 2.44 -11.54
C ALA A 27 -0.64 1.64 -10.48
N TYR A 28 0.66 1.92 -10.30
CA TYR A 28 1.44 1.19 -9.28
C TYR A 28 0.95 1.51 -7.87
N SER A 29 0.45 2.72 -7.61
CA SER A 29 -0.18 3.07 -6.33
C SER A 29 -1.38 2.18 -6.03
N GLY A 30 -2.27 1.98 -7.02
CA GLY A 30 -3.42 1.09 -6.89
C GLY A 30 -3.03 -0.38 -6.69
N VAL A 31 -2.07 -0.87 -7.47
CA VAL A 31 -1.55 -2.25 -7.32
C VAL A 31 -0.92 -2.45 -5.93
N THR A 32 -0.12 -1.50 -5.47
CA THR A 32 0.52 -1.56 -4.16
C THR A 32 -0.51 -1.51 -3.03
N ALA A 33 -1.53 -0.67 -3.15
CA ALA A 33 -2.63 -0.60 -2.20
C ALA A 33 -3.43 -1.90 -2.13
N LEU A 34 -3.64 -2.58 -3.28
CA LEU A 34 -4.28 -3.89 -3.32
C LEU A 34 -3.46 -4.95 -2.58
N VAL A 35 -2.16 -5.04 -2.89
CA VAL A 35 -1.24 -6.00 -2.24
C VAL A 35 -1.16 -5.74 -0.74
N LEU A 36 -1.07 -4.46 -0.34
CA LEU A 36 -1.08 -4.07 1.06
C LEU A 36 -2.43 -4.42 1.72
N SER A 37 -3.56 -4.14 1.10
CA SER A 37 -4.89 -4.47 1.64
C SER A 37 -5.06 -5.97 1.88
N LEU A 38 -4.61 -6.81 0.94
CA LEU A 38 -4.69 -8.27 1.07
C LEU A 38 -3.77 -8.81 2.18
N THR A 39 -2.57 -8.24 2.32
CA THR A 39 -1.61 -8.67 3.35
C THR A 39 -1.97 -8.13 4.74
N LEU A 40 -2.31 -6.85 4.84
CA LEU A 40 -2.71 -6.20 6.08
C LEU A 40 -4.12 -6.61 6.52
N GLY A 41 -4.98 -7.09 5.62
CA GLY A 41 -6.35 -7.50 5.95
C GLY A 41 -6.39 -8.56 7.05
N ASN A 42 -5.60 -9.64 6.92
CA ASN A 42 -5.54 -10.69 7.93
C ASN A 42 -4.92 -10.19 9.25
N LEU A 43 -3.92 -9.31 9.17
CA LEU A 43 -3.32 -8.68 10.36
C LEU A 43 -4.37 -7.82 11.10
N MET A 44 -5.11 -7.01 10.36
CA MET A 44 -6.14 -6.11 10.90
C MET A 44 -7.28 -6.89 11.54
N ILE A 45 -7.78 -7.96 10.90
CA ILE A 45 -8.80 -8.84 11.47
C ILE A 45 -8.32 -9.45 12.79
N ARG A 46 -7.09 -9.97 12.84
CA ARG A 46 -6.51 -10.54 14.07
C ARG A 46 -6.33 -9.49 15.17
N MET A 47 -5.93 -8.27 14.80
CA MET A 47 -5.82 -7.17 15.75
C MET A 47 -7.20 -6.81 16.33
N LEU A 48 -8.23 -6.66 15.48
CA LEU A 48 -9.59 -6.36 15.94
C LEU A 48 -10.15 -7.47 16.83
N GLN A 49 -9.90 -8.74 16.49
CA GLN A 49 -10.24 -9.88 17.34
C GLN A 49 -9.53 -9.83 18.70
N LYS A 50 -8.24 -9.48 18.73
CA LYS A 50 -7.46 -9.34 19.97
C LYS A 50 -7.97 -8.20 20.85
N PHE A 51 -8.46 -7.11 20.25
CA PHE A 51 -9.06 -5.99 20.98
C PHE A 51 -10.53 -6.23 21.37
N GLN A 52 -11.10 -7.41 21.07
CA GLN A 52 -12.48 -7.77 21.42
C GLN A 52 -13.49 -6.67 21.03
N ILE A 53 -13.30 -6.02 19.88
CA ILE A 53 -14.30 -5.11 19.28
C ILE A 53 -15.26 -6.01 18.48
N GLY A 54 -16.01 -6.81 19.20
CA GLY A 54 -16.88 -7.84 18.69
C GLY A 54 -17.34 -8.59 19.92
N GLU A 55 -18.65 -8.53 20.18
CA GLU A 55 -19.25 -9.13 21.36
C GLU A 55 -18.66 -10.51 21.67
N THR A 56 -18.47 -10.78 22.96
CA THR A 56 -18.26 -12.13 23.46
C THR A 56 -19.29 -13.01 22.77
N ILE A 57 -18.86 -14.01 22.00
CA ILE A 57 -19.76 -14.99 21.38
C ILE A 57 -20.49 -15.64 22.55
N ARG A 58 -21.64 -15.10 22.93
CA ARG A 58 -22.44 -15.63 24.02
C ARG A 58 -23.03 -16.91 23.46
N SER A 59 -22.59 -18.04 24.02
CA SER A 59 -23.11 -19.36 23.70
C SER A 59 -24.49 -19.57 24.33
N ASP A 60 -25.37 -18.57 24.29
CA ASP A 60 -26.79 -18.78 24.56
C ASP A 60 -27.35 -19.48 23.31
N GLY A 61 -26.91 -20.72 23.11
CA GLY A 61 -27.60 -21.67 22.28
C GLY A 61 -28.97 -21.96 22.90
N PRO A 62 -29.97 -22.31 22.08
CA PRO A 62 -31.20 -22.89 22.61
C PRO A 62 -30.94 -24.22 23.33
#